data_AF-X1CT19-F1
#
_entry.id   AF-X1CT19-F1
#
_cell.length_a   1.000
_cell.length_b   1.000
_cell.length_c   1.000
_cell.angle_alpha   90.00
_cell.angle_beta   90.00
_cell.angle_gamma   90.00
#
_symmetry.space_group_name_H-M   'P 1'
#
loop_
_entity.id
_entity.type
_entity.pdbx_description
1 polymer ?
#
loop_
_entity_poly.entity_id
_entity_poly.type
_entity_poly.pdbx_seq_one_letter_code
_entity_poly.pdbx_strand_id
1 'polypeptide(L)' 'LIISSQHIHLDHDNCLEIIVVRGKPTEVRELADKLRASKGVKYGALSIATTGKELV' A
#
# COMPACT_ATOMS: atom_id res chain seq x y z
N LEU A 1 -10.73 0.20 4.28
CA LEU A 1 -9.49 -0.53 3.90
C LEU A 1 -8.24 0.30 4.20
N ILE A 2 -8.11 1.51 3.66
CA ILE A 2 -7.00 2.42 3.94
C ILE A 2 -7.16 3.05 5.33
N ILE A 3 -6.08 3.07 6.12
CA ILE A 3 -6.00 3.70 7.44
C ILE A 3 -5.31 5.07 7.31
N SER A 4 -4.17 5.09 6.63
CA SER A 4 -3.37 6.30 6.43
C SER A 4 -2.52 6.19 5.18
N SER A 5 -2.04 7.33 4.72
CA SER A 5 -1.00 7.44 3.70
C SER A 5 0.10 8.37 4.21
N GLN A 6 1.34 8.02 3.89
CA GLN A 6 2.51 8.87 4.04
C GLN A 6 3.09 9.14 2.65
N HIS A 7 3.26 10.42 2.34
CA HIS A 7 3.84 10.87 1.08
C HIS A 7 5.18 11.54 1.32
N ILE A 8 6.19 11.15 0.55
CA ILE A 8 7.56 11.62 0.67
C ILE A 8 8.01 12.08 -0.71
N HIS A 9 8.50 13.31 -0.81
CA HIS A 9 9.18 13.79 -2.01
C HIS A 9 10.61 13.23 -2.02
N LEU A 10 10.94 12.42 -3.02
CA LEU A 10 12.29 11.88 -3.20
C LEU A 10 13.16 12.90 -3.94
N ASP A 11 12.57 13.56 -4.94
CA ASP A 11 13.15 14.65 -5.71
C ASP A 11 12.00 15.48 -6.34
N HIS A 12 12.32 16.34 -7.31
CA HIS A 12 11.37 17.23 -7.97
C HIS A 12 10.24 16.48 -8.71
N ASP A 13 10.54 15.31 -9.27
CA ASP A 13 9.64 14.58 -10.18
C ASP A 13 9.20 13.21 -9.62
N ASN A 14 9.73 12.81 -8.47
CA ASN A 14 9.46 11.52 -7.84
C ASN A 14 8.95 11.66 -6.42
N CYS A 15 7.88 10.91 -6.14
CA CYS A 15 7.35 10.73 -4.81
C CYS A 15 7.34 9.26 -4.44
N LEU A 16 7.55 8.97 -3.16
CA LEU A 16 7.31 7.69 -2.54
C LEU A 16 6.08 7.80 -1.65
N GLU A 17 5.14 6.88 -1.82
CA GLU A 17 3.94 6.82 -0.99
C GLU A 17 3.86 5.47 -0.26
N ILE A 18 3.57 5.51 1.04
CA ILE A 18 3.32 4.33 1.88
C ILE A 18 1.87 4.40 2.33
N ILE A 19 1.07 3.42 1.91
CA ILE A 19 -0.35 3.35 2.25
C ILE A 19 -0.55 2.22 3.27
N VAL A 20 -0.94 2.58 4.49
CA VAL A 20 -1.26 1.61 5.54
C VAL A 20 -2.69 1.14 5.37
N VAL A 21 -2.88 -0.18 5.27
CA VAL A 21 -4.20 -0.79 5.03
C VAL A 21 -4.52 -1.85 6.09
N ARG A 22 -5.81 -2.03 6.35
CA ARG A 22 -6.36 -3.12 7.17
C ARG A 22 -7.67 -3.60 6.57
N GLY A 23 -7.79 -4.90 6.36
CA GLY A 23 -8.97 -5.53 5.77
C GLY A 23 -8.70 -6.98 5.42
N LYS A 24 -9.61 -7.58 4.64
CA LYS A 24 -9.43 -8.96 4.18
C LYS A 24 -8.26 -9.04 3.19
N PRO A 25 -7.48 -10.14 3.18
CA PRO A 25 -6.34 -10.27 2.26
C PRO A 25 -6.70 -10.12 0.77
N THR A 26 -7.92 -10.52 0.37
CA THR A 26 -8.40 -10.36 -1.02
C THR A 26 -8.60 -8.89 -1.38
N GLU A 27 -9.32 -8.13 -0.54
CA GLU A 27 -9.57 -6.70 -0.75
C GLU A 27 -8.27 -5.89 -0.76
N VAL A 28 -7.30 -6.26 0.10
CA VAL A 28 -5.97 -5.63 0.16
C VAL A 28 -5.19 -5.87 -1.13
N ARG A 29 -5.20 -7.10 -1.67
CA ARG A 29 -4.56 -7.41 -2.96
C ARG A 29 -5.21 -6.65 -4.11
N GLU A 30 -6.54 -6.66 -4.18
CA GLU A 30 -7.27 -5.92 -5.22
C GLU A 30 -6.99 -4.42 -5.20
N LEU A 31 -6.88 -3.81 -4.01
CA LEU A 31 -6.48 -2.41 -3.89
C LEU A 31 -5.06 -2.19 -4.41
N ALA A 32 -4.10 -3.03 -3.99
CA ALA A 32 -2.71 -2.92 -4.42
C ALA A 32 -2.55 -3.07 -5.94
N ASP A 33 -3.32 -3.98 -6.56
CA ASP A 33 -3.31 -4.21 -8.00
C ASP A 33 -3.86 -2.98 -8.75
N LYS A 34 -4.97 -2.39 -8.28
CA LYS A 34 -5.54 -1.16 -8.85
C LYS A 34 -4.57 0.02 -8.75
N LEU A 35 -3.93 0.19 -7.60
CA LEU A 35 -2.94 1.25 -7.40
C LEU A 35 -1.74 1.06 -8.32
N ARG A 36 -1.19 -0.16 -8.42
CA ARG A 36 -0.04 -0.46 -9.28
C ARG A 36 -0.36 -0.30 -10.77
N ALA A 37 -1.59 -0.60 -11.19
CA ALA A 37 -2.05 -0.43 -12.56
C ALA A 37 -2.33 1.04 -12.94
N SER A 38 -2.29 1.97 -11.97
CA SER A 38 -2.56 3.38 -12.24
C SER A 38 -1.42 4.00 -13.06
N LYS A 39 -1.78 4.68 -14.15
CA LYS A 39 -0.82 5.36 -15.03
C LYS A 39 0.04 6.33 -14.23
N GLY A 40 1.37 6.20 -14.33
CA GLY A 40 2.33 7.05 -13.63
C GLY A 40 2.95 6.40 -12.39
N VAL A 41 2.42 5.29 -11.90
CA VAL A 41 3.09 4.49 -10.86
C VAL A 41 4.29 3.78 -11.47
N LYS A 42 5.49 4.23 -11.09
CA LYS A 42 6.76 3.67 -11.59
C LYS A 42 7.10 2.33 -10.94
N TYR A 43 6.74 2.15 -9.67
CA TYR A 43 6.98 0.95 -8.88
C TYR A 43 5.96 0.85 -7.74
N GLY A 44 5.59 -0.37 -7.35
CA GLY A 44 4.78 -0.63 -6.17
C GLY A 44 4.89 -2.08 -5.70
N ALA A 45 5.00 -2.27 -4.39
CA ALA A 45 5.04 -3.58 -3.75
C ALA A 45 4.00 -3.67 -2.63
N LEU A 46 3.52 -4.89 -2.39
CA LEU A 46 2.56 -5.17 -1.32
C LEU A 46 3.25 -6.05 -0.28
N SER A 47 3.35 -5.55 0.95
CA SER A 47 3.77 -6.31 2.13
C SER A 47 2.55 -6.57 3.01
N ILE A 48 2.28 -7.83 3.34
CA ILE A 48 1.11 -8.25 4.13
C ILE A 48 1.59 -8.88 5.42
N ALA A 49 0.97 -8.49 6.53
CA ALA A 49 1.16 -9.10 7.84
C ALA A 49 -0.19 -9.27 8.55
N THR A 50 -0.24 -10.13 9.56
CA THR A 50 -1.38 -10.21 10.49
C THR A 50 -1.25 -9.15 11.60
N THR A 51 -2.36 -8.88 12.29
CA THR A 51 -2.36 -8.02 13.49
C THR A 51 -1.73 -8.68 14.72
N GLY A 52 -1.35 -9.98 14.61
CA GLY A 52 -0.70 -10.73 15.68
C GLY A 52 -1.62 -11.13 16.84
N LYS A 53 -2.90 -10.74 16.83
CA LYS A 53 -3.87 -10.98 17.92
C LYS A 53 -4.13 -12.46 18.24
N GLU A 54 -3.85 -13.37 17.32
CA GLU A 54 -4.07 -14.82 17.47
C GLU A 54 -2.76 -15.63 17.36
N LEU A 55 -1.60 -14.95 17.39
CA LEU A 55 -0.28 -15.59 17.34
C LEU A 55 0.38 -15.77 18.71
N VAL A 56 -0.25 -15.27 19.77
CA VAL A 56 0.17 -15.34 21.18
C VAL A 56 -0.98 -15.78 22.06
#